data_AF-A0A2E6VNJ6-F1
#
_entry.id   AF-A0A2E6VNJ6-F1
#
_cell.length_a   1.000
_cell.length_b   1.000
_cell.length_c   1.000
_cell.angle_alpha   90.00
_cell.angle_beta   90.00
_cell.angle_gamma   90.00
#
_symmetry.space_group_name_H-M   'P 1'
#
loop_
_entity.id
_entity.type
_entity.pdbx_description
1 polymer ?
#
loop_
_entity_poly.entity_id
_entity_poly.type
_entity_poly.pdbx_seq_one_letter_code
_entity_poly.pdbx_strand_id
1 'polypeptide(L)'
;MPSINELQGPIWVTLVYVLLYYIFMTHGLRVKVKLFKDYRARGERFDRYFGQDPEMLAADRIQLNLLEHMPAFLVIFWLYAIVVSAYWATWAGAIYVGLRALYPFVLGRELKGGIPLRLLFVTFSAYGVLLLMVVHIVWALLSTTNP
;
A
#
# COMPACT_ATOMS: atom_id res chain seq x y z
N MET A 1 -7.16 -3.48 -28.09
CA MET A 1 -7.45 -3.43 -26.64
C MET A 1 -7.33 -4.84 -26.10
N PRO A 2 -6.66 -5.04 -24.95
CA PRO A 2 -6.48 -6.38 -24.38
C PRO A 2 -7.81 -7.03 -24.01
N SER A 3 -7.91 -8.34 -24.16
CA SER A 3 -9.11 -9.09 -23.80
C SER A 3 -9.25 -9.24 -22.28
N ILE A 4 -10.47 -9.55 -21.80
CA ILE A 4 -10.69 -9.75 -20.36
C ILE A 4 -9.83 -10.89 -19.80
N ASN A 5 -9.53 -11.90 -20.62
CA ASN A 5 -8.69 -13.03 -20.26
C ASN A 5 -7.22 -12.62 -20.06
N GLU A 6 -6.72 -11.69 -20.87
CA GLU A 6 -5.37 -11.14 -20.73
C GLU A 6 -5.23 -10.26 -19.49
N LEU A 7 -6.33 -9.61 -19.06
CA LEU A 7 -6.37 -8.73 -17.89
C LEU A 7 -6.69 -9.46 -16.58
N GLN A 8 -6.85 -10.79 -16.58
CA GLN A 8 -7.18 -11.53 -15.36
C GLN A 8 -6.16 -11.30 -14.24
N GLY A 9 -4.87 -11.33 -14.56
CA GLY A 9 -3.80 -11.09 -13.60
C GLY A 9 -3.88 -9.70 -12.96
N PRO A 10 -3.94 -8.62 -13.75
CA PRO A 10 -4.11 -7.28 -13.20
C PRO A 10 -5.38 -7.07 -12.37
N ILE A 11 -6.48 -7.69 -12.77
CA ILE A 11 -7.73 -7.68 -12.00
C ILE A 11 -7.53 -8.32 -10.63
N TRP A 12 -6.93 -9.52 -10.57
CA TRP A 12 -6.67 -10.21 -9.30
C TRP A 12 -5.77 -9.40 -8.37
N VAL A 13 -4.70 -8.79 -8.90
CA VAL A 13 -3.83 -7.90 -8.11
C VAL A 13 -4.63 -6.74 -7.52
N THR A 14 -5.51 -6.12 -8.31
CA THR A 14 -6.38 -5.01 -7.85
C THR A 14 -7.32 -5.49 -6.74
N LEU A 15 -7.95 -6.65 -6.91
CA LEU A 15 -8.85 -7.22 -5.89
C LEU A 15 -8.10 -7.51 -4.58
N VAL A 16 -6.89 -8.10 -4.66
CA VAL A 16 -6.06 -8.34 -3.47
C VAL A 16 -5.63 -7.03 -2.82
N TYR A 17 -5.30 -6.01 -3.61
CA TYR A 17 -4.95 -4.68 -3.07
C TYR A 17 -6.12 -4.03 -2.33
N VAL A 18 -7.33 -4.11 -2.89
CA VAL A 18 -8.56 -3.62 -2.24
C VAL A 18 -8.86 -4.41 -0.97
N LEU A 19 -8.68 -5.74 -0.99
CA LEU A 19 -8.82 -6.56 0.20
C LEU A 19 -7.83 -6.12 1.29
N LEU A 20 -6.56 -5.90 0.92
CA LEU A 20 -5.53 -5.42 1.84
C LEU A 20 -5.90 -4.06 2.46
N TYR A 21 -6.48 -3.16 1.66
CA TYR A 21 -7.00 -1.88 2.14
C TYR A 21 -8.05 -2.06 3.24
N TYR A 22 -9.05 -2.92 3.02
CA TYR A 22 -10.07 -3.18 4.04
C TYR A 22 -9.52 -3.89 5.27
N ILE A 23 -8.51 -4.76 5.11
CA ILE A 23 -7.81 -5.39 6.24
C ILE A 23 -7.15 -4.31 7.11
N PHE A 24 -6.43 -3.35 6.52
CA PHE A 24 -5.76 -2.28 7.27
C PHE A 24 -6.75 -1.31 7.93
N MET A 25 -7.84 -0.97 7.24
CA MET A 25 -8.93 -0.19 7.83
C MET A 25 -9.56 -0.89 9.04
N THR A 26 -9.84 -2.19 8.90
CA THR A 26 -10.41 -3.01 9.99
C THR A 26 -9.44 -3.13 11.15
N HIS A 27 -8.13 -3.24 10.87
CA HIS A 27 -7.09 -3.24 11.90
C HIS A 27 -7.09 -1.93 12.71
N GLY A 28 -7.10 -0.77 12.04
CA GLY A 28 -7.19 0.53 12.73
C GLY A 28 -8.43 0.67 13.61
N LEU A 29 -9.58 0.18 13.13
CA LEU A 29 -10.81 0.15 13.93
C LEU A 29 -10.68 -0.75 15.18
N ARG A 30 -10.10 -1.94 15.03
CA ARG A 30 -9.88 -2.87 16.16
C ARG A 30 -8.96 -2.27 17.22
N VAL A 31 -7.85 -1.65 16.82
CA VAL A 31 -6.93 -0.95 17.73
C VAL A 31 -7.66 0.16 18.46
N LYS A 32 -8.42 1.01 17.76
CA LYS A 32 -9.22 2.06 18.39
C LYS A 32 -10.19 1.53 19.45
N VAL A 33 -10.93 0.46 19.12
CA VAL A 33 -11.90 -0.14 20.05
C VAL A 33 -11.20 -0.72 21.28
N LYS A 34 -10.04 -1.38 21.08
CA LYS A 34 -9.20 -1.90 22.17
C LYS A 34 -8.74 -0.77 23.09
N LEU A 35 -8.10 0.27 22.54
CA LEU A 35 -7.59 1.40 23.33
C LEU A 35 -8.70 2.12 24.09
N PHE A 36 -9.88 2.30 23.48
CA PHE A 36 -11.00 2.91 24.18
C PHE A 36 -11.43 2.11 25.43
N LYS A 37 -11.40 0.77 25.37
CA LYS A 37 -11.68 -0.09 26.53
C LYS A 37 -10.58 0.02 27.59
N ASP A 38 -9.32 -0.02 27.16
CA ASP A 38 -8.17 0.00 28.05
C ASP A 38 -8.06 1.32 28.83
N TYR A 39 -8.22 2.46 28.16
CA TYR A 39 -8.24 3.79 28.80
C TYR A 39 -9.42 3.92 29.78
N ARG A 40 -10.62 3.47 29.37
CA ARG A 40 -11.80 3.49 30.25
C ARG A 40 -11.60 2.65 31.50
N ALA A 41 -10.95 1.49 31.39
CA ALA A 41 -10.62 0.63 32.53
C ALA A 41 -9.63 1.31 33.51
N ARG A 42 -8.77 2.21 33.01
CA ARG A 42 -7.85 3.02 33.82
C ARG A 42 -8.49 4.31 34.38
N GLY A 43 -9.75 4.60 34.05
CA GLY A 43 -10.38 5.89 34.39
C GLY A 43 -9.85 7.08 33.58
N GLU A 44 -9.10 6.81 32.51
CA GLU A 44 -8.53 7.82 31.63
C GLU A 44 -9.44 8.03 30.42
N ARG A 45 -9.35 9.22 29.81
CA ARG A 45 -10.03 9.50 28.54
C ARG A 45 -9.08 9.19 27.39
N PHE A 46 -9.48 8.28 26.50
CA PHE A 46 -8.78 8.11 25.23
C PHE A 46 -9.04 9.33 24.34
N ASP A 47 -7.97 10.08 24.03
CA ASP A 47 -8.00 11.13 23.03
C ASP A 47 -7.42 10.60 21.71
N ARG A 48 -8.24 10.60 20.66
CA ARG A 48 -7.82 10.12 19.34
C ARG A 48 -6.98 11.14 18.57
N TYR A 49 -7.25 12.44 18.74
CA TYR A 49 -6.71 13.48 17.87
C TYR A 49 -5.50 14.17 18.49
N PHE A 50 -5.50 14.31 19.81
CA PHE A 50 -4.41 14.92 20.56
C PHE A 50 -3.62 13.90 21.41
N GLY A 51 -4.13 12.68 21.57
CA GLY A 51 -3.41 11.60 22.23
C GLY A 51 -2.32 11.02 21.33
N GLN A 52 -1.12 10.86 21.88
CA GLN A 52 0.02 10.25 21.18
C GLN A 52 0.17 8.76 21.54
N ASP A 53 -0.95 8.02 21.61
CA ASP A 53 -0.87 6.59 21.90
C ASP A 53 -0.06 5.86 20.80
N PRO A 54 1.06 5.21 21.14
CA PRO A 54 1.96 4.63 20.15
C PRO A 54 1.31 3.52 19.30
N GLU A 55 0.32 2.80 19.82
CA GLU A 55 -0.39 1.74 19.11
C GLU A 55 -1.36 2.33 18.09
N MET A 56 -2.07 3.41 18.47
CA MET A 56 -2.94 4.14 17.53
C MET A 56 -2.13 4.78 16.39
N LEU A 57 -1.00 5.42 16.72
CA LEU A 57 -0.11 6.04 15.72
C LEU A 57 0.44 5.01 14.72
N ALA A 58 0.82 3.82 15.19
CA ALA A 58 1.28 2.75 14.31
C ALA A 58 0.14 2.29 13.36
N ALA A 59 -1.06 2.08 13.91
CA ALA A 59 -2.21 1.67 13.13
C ALA A 59 -2.62 2.70 12.06
N ASP A 60 -2.65 3.98 12.42
CA ASP A 60 -2.93 5.08 11.48
C ASP A 60 -1.84 5.16 10.40
N ARG A 61 -0.56 4.99 10.76
CA ARG A 61 0.54 5.03 9.79
C ARG A 61 0.46 3.91 8.76
N ILE A 62 0.04 2.71 9.17
CA ILE A 62 -0.17 1.56 8.27
C ILE A 62 -1.26 1.89 7.24
N GLN A 63 -2.41 2.39 7.69
CA GLN A 63 -3.52 2.70 6.80
C GLN A 63 -3.21 3.90 5.90
N LEU A 64 -2.66 4.97 6.47
CA LEU A 64 -2.37 6.20 5.75
C LEU A 64 -1.32 5.97 4.66
N ASN A 65 -0.28 5.18 4.96
CA ASN A 65 0.73 4.85 3.96
C ASN A 65 0.14 4.11 2.74
N LEU A 66 -0.83 3.20 2.94
CA LEU A 66 -1.49 2.56 1.81
C LEU A 66 -2.37 3.54 1.03
N LEU A 67 -3.08 4.42 1.73
CA LEU A 67 -4.00 5.40 1.14
C LEU A 67 -3.27 6.46 0.31
N GLU A 68 -2.16 7.01 0.82
CA GLU A 68 -1.34 8.03 0.16
C GLU A 68 -0.80 7.55 -1.19
N HIS A 69 -0.44 6.27 -1.29
CA HIS A 69 0.14 5.72 -2.52
C HIS A 69 -0.85 5.02 -3.44
N MET A 70 -2.07 4.77 -2.97
CA MET A 70 -3.09 4.05 -3.74
C MET A 70 -3.39 4.72 -5.10
N PRO A 71 -3.65 6.04 -5.20
CA PRO A 71 -3.96 6.66 -6.49
C PRO A 71 -2.82 6.50 -7.49
N ALA A 72 -1.58 6.79 -7.06
CA ALA A 72 -0.40 6.67 -7.90
C ALA A 72 -0.19 5.22 -8.37
N PHE A 73 -0.27 4.24 -7.45
CA PHE A 73 -0.13 2.84 -7.79
C PHE A 73 -1.18 2.39 -8.80
N LEU A 74 -2.47 2.60 -8.53
CA LEU A 74 -3.54 2.09 -9.39
C LEU A 74 -3.46 2.70 -10.80
N VAL A 75 -3.17 4.00 -10.92
CA VAL A 75 -3.03 4.66 -12.23
C VAL A 75 -1.84 4.09 -12.99
N ILE A 76 -0.64 4.07 -12.39
CA ILE A 76 0.58 3.57 -13.04
C ILE A 76 0.43 2.08 -13.40
N PHE A 77 -0.16 1.30 -12.49
CA PHE A 77 -0.38 -0.12 -12.65
C PHE A 77 -1.25 -0.44 -13.87
N TRP A 78 -2.40 0.21 -13.98
CA TRP A 78 -3.31 -0.01 -15.10
C TRP A 78 -2.78 0.55 -16.42
N LEU A 79 -2.09 1.70 -16.40
CA LEU A 79 -1.40 2.21 -17.58
C LEU A 79 -0.35 1.21 -18.08
N TYR A 80 0.47 0.65 -17.19
CA TYR A 80 1.45 -0.36 -17.55
C TYR A 80 0.80 -1.64 -18.10
N ALA A 81 -0.28 -2.10 -17.48
CA ALA A 81 -1.00 -3.29 -17.92
C ALA A 81 -1.57 -3.15 -19.34
N ILE A 82 -2.08 -1.97 -19.68
CA ILE A 82 -2.74 -1.70 -20.96
C ILE A 82 -1.74 -1.34 -22.07
N VAL A 83 -0.72 -0.53 -21.74
CA VAL A 83 0.21 0.04 -22.72
C VAL A 83 1.44 -0.84 -22.94
N VAL A 84 1.89 -1.54 -21.90
CA VAL A 84 3.16 -2.31 -21.94
C VAL A 84 2.88 -3.80 -21.95
N SER A 85 2.36 -4.36 -20.85
CA SER A 85 2.10 -5.80 -20.75
C SER A 85 1.29 -6.15 -19.50
N ALA A 86 0.15 -6.82 -19.68
CA ALA A 86 -0.66 -7.34 -18.58
C ALA A 86 0.05 -8.44 -17.77
N TYR A 87 0.88 -9.27 -18.42
CA TYR A 87 1.65 -10.32 -17.75
C TYR A 87 2.68 -9.73 -16.78
N TRP A 88 3.50 -8.78 -17.25
CA TRP A 88 4.49 -8.12 -16.40
C TRP A 88 3.86 -7.19 -15.37
N ALA A 89 2.72 -6.56 -15.69
CA ALA A 89 1.93 -5.82 -14.71
C ALA A 89 1.56 -6.72 -13.53
N THR A 90 1.09 -7.94 -13.78
CA THR A 90 0.68 -8.87 -12.73
C THR A 90 1.79 -9.14 -11.74
N TRP A 91 3.00 -9.44 -12.23
CA TRP A 91 4.16 -9.69 -11.37
C TRP A 91 4.61 -8.44 -10.61
N ALA A 92 4.77 -7.31 -11.30
CA ALA A 92 5.19 -6.05 -10.69
C ALA A 92 4.17 -5.60 -9.61
N GLY A 93 2.88 -5.67 -9.93
CA GLY A 93 1.81 -5.38 -9.00
C GLY A 93 1.78 -6.35 -7.83
N ALA A 94 1.90 -7.66 -8.05
CA ALA A 94 1.95 -8.64 -6.96
C ALA A 94 3.12 -8.37 -6.00
N ILE A 95 4.31 -8.03 -6.51
CA ILE A 95 5.46 -7.63 -5.71
C ILE A 95 5.13 -6.37 -4.90
N TYR A 96 4.56 -5.35 -5.54
CA TYR A 96 4.16 -4.11 -4.87
C TYR A 96 3.16 -4.38 -3.73
N VAL A 97 2.10 -5.14 -4.00
CA VAL A 97 1.09 -5.52 -2.99
C VAL A 97 1.71 -6.34 -1.87
N GLY A 98 2.63 -7.26 -2.19
CA GLY A 98 3.38 -8.04 -1.20
C GLY A 98 4.22 -7.16 -0.27
N LEU A 99 4.91 -6.16 -0.81
CA LEU A 99 5.67 -5.18 -0.02
C LEU A 99 4.75 -4.35 0.89
N ARG A 100 3.56 -3.95 0.40
CA ARG A 100 2.55 -3.26 1.22
C ARG A 100 2.00 -4.14 2.33
N ALA A 101 1.77 -5.42 2.06
CA ALA A 101 1.35 -6.39 3.07
C ALA A 101 2.44 -6.62 4.13
N LEU A 102 3.72 -6.54 3.75
CA LEU A 102 4.86 -6.68 4.67
C LEU A 102 5.05 -5.46 5.58
N TYR A 103 4.67 -4.26 5.13
CA TYR A 103 4.84 -3.00 5.84
C TYR A 103 4.40 -3.03 7.33
N PRO A 104 3.17 -3.46 7.70
CA PRO A 104 2.75 -3.51 9.10
C PRO A 104 3.62 -4.42 9.98
N PHE A 105 4.14 -5.52 9.43
CA PHE A 105 5.00 -6.45 10.16
C PHE A 105 6.38 -5.84 10.45
N VAL A 106 6.88 -5.01 9.53
CA VAL A 106 8.16 -4.30 9.69
C VAL A 106 8.02 -3.08 10.58
N LEU A 107 6.89 -2.38 10.54
CA LEU A 107 6.59 -1.27 11.44
C LEU A 107 6.45 -1.74 12.89
N GLY A 108 5.79 -2.89 13.09
CA GLY A 108 5.45 -3.39 14.41
C GLY A 108 4.16 -2.79 14.97
N ARG A 109 3.87 -3.11 16.24
CA ARG A 109 2.60 -2.76 16.91
C ARG A 109 2.58 -1.35 17.50
N GLU A 110 3.75 -0.80 17.82
CA GLU A 110 3.86 0.49 18.50
C GLU A 110 4.91 1.34 17.79
N LEU A 111 4.58 2.61 17.54
CA LEU A 111 5.52 3.55 16.96
C LEU A 111 6.25 4.31 18.08
N LYS A 112 7.38 3.75 18.53
CA LYS A 112 8.26 4.37 19.54
C LYS A 112 9.59 4.76 18.89
N GLY A 113 9.93 6.05 18.87
CA GLY A 113 11.30 6.50 18.57
C GLY A 113 11.74 6.56 17.10
N GLY A 114 10.91 7.11 16.20
CA GLY A 114 11.29 7.39 14.81
C GLY A 114 11.05 6.25 13.83
N ILE A 115 11.46 6.44 12.56
CA ILE A 115 11.19 5.48 11.47
C ILE A 115 12.34 4.47 11.37
N PRO A 116 12.08 3.15 11.48
CA PRO A 116 13.15 2.16 11.39
C PRO A 116 13.67 2.01 9.95
N LEU A 117 15.00 1.83 9.80
CA LEU A 117 15.68 1.70 8.50
C LEU A 117 15.10 0.57 7.62
N ARG A 118 14.65 -0.52 8.26
CA ARG A 118 13.99 -1.65 7.57
C ARG A 118 12.69 -1.23 6.89
N LEU A 119 11.95 -0.30 7.49
CA LEU A 119 10.73 0.24 6.89
C LEU A 119 11.06 1.03 5.63
N LEU A 120 12.12 1.84 5.67
CA LEU A 120 12.61 2.56 4.50
C LEU A 120 12.95 1.61 3.36
N PHE A 121 13.61 0.47 3.64
CA PHE A 121 13.91 -0.52 2.62
C PHE A 121 12.66 -1.06 1.91
N VAL A 122 11.61 -1.41 2.67
CA VAL A 122 10.32 -1.88 2.10
C VAL A 122 9.66 -0.79 1.26
N THR A 123 9.63 0.43 1.78
CA THR A 123 9.02 1.57 1.10
C THR A 123 9.77 1.96 -0.17
N PHE A 124 11.09 2.06 -0.14
CA PHE A 124 11.91 2.38 -1.31
C PHE A 124 11.85 1.27 -2.36
N SER A 125 11.80 0.00 -1.94
CA SER A 125 11.61 -1.11 -2.88
C SER A 125 10.27 -0.99 -3.63
N ALA A 126 9.20 -0.63 -2.91
CA ALA A 126 7.89 -0.40 -3.53
C ALA A 126 7.91 0.79 -4.51
N TYR A 127 8.65 1.86 -4.19
CA TYR A 127 8.85 2.99 -5.09
C TYR A 127 9.66 2.61 -6.32
N GLY A 128 10.68 1.74 -6.17
CA GLY A 128 11.45 1.20 -7.28
C GLY A 128 10.57 0.47 -8.28
N VAL A 129 9.62 -0.34 -7.82
CA VAL A 129 8.64 -1.01 -8.69
C VAL A 129 7.83 0.02 -9.48
N LEU A 130 7.29 1.05 -8.82
CA LEU A 130 6.51 2.10 -9.50
C LEU A 130 7.36 2.85 -10.54
N LEU A 131 8.58 3.22 -10.18
CA LEU A 131 9.49 3.94 -11.06
C LEU A 131 9.83 3.11 -12.30
N LEU A 132 10.11 1.82 -12.13
CA LEU A 132 10.34 0.91 -13.24
C LEU A 132 9.13 0.84 -14.16
N MET A 133 7.91 0.76 -13.62
CA MET A 133 6.71 0.76 -14.45
C MET A 133 6.57 2.07 -15.24
N VAL A 134 6.81 3.22 -14.60
CA VAL A 134 6.78 4.53 -15.28
C VAL A 134 7.79 4.60 -16.42
N VAL A 135 9.04 4.18 -16.19
CA VAL A 135 10.10 4.20 -17.22
C VAL A 135 9.69 3.39 -18.45
N HIS A 136 9.14 2.19 -18.25
CA HIS A 136 8.69 1.35 -19.36
C HIS A 136 7.47 1.92 -20.08
N ILE A 137 6.54 2.57 -19.37
CA ILE A 137 5.40 3.26 -20.00
C ILE A 137 5.94 4.37 -20.91
N VAL A 138 6.84 5.21 -20.41
CA VAL A 138 7.45 6.31 -21.19
C VAL A 138 8.22 5.74 -22.39
N TRP A 139 9.01 4.70 -22.19
CA TRP A 139 9.75 4.05 -23.27
C TRP A 139 8.81 3.50 -24.36
N ALA A 140 7.74 2.80 -23.98
CA ALA A 140 6.76 2.27 -24.91
C ALA A 140 6.14 3.39 -25.75
N LEU A 141 5.74 4.50 -25.13
CA LEU A 141 5.20 5.67 -25.83
C LEU A 141 6.20 6.25 -26.83
N LEU A 142 7.45 6.47 -26.42
CA LEU A 142 8.49 7.03 -27.29
C LEU A 142 8.83 6.10 -28.46
N SER A 143 8.84 4.79 -28.24
CA SER A 143 9.10 3.79 -29.29
C SER A 143 7.98 3.70 -30.32
N THR A 144 6.73 3.96 -29.92
CA THR A 144 5.59 4.00 -30.85
C THR A 144 5.53 5.27 -31.69
N THR A 145 6.21 6.34 -31.26
CA THR A 145 6.23 7.64 -31.97
C THR A 145 7.40 7.83 -32.92
N ASN A 146 8.40 6.95 -32.89
CA ASN A 146 9.50 6.96 -33.87
C ASN A 146 9.17 5.94 -34.98
N PRO A 147 8.85 6.38 -36.21
CA PRO A 147 8.65 5.50 -37.36
C PRO A 147 9.94 4.81 -37.82
#